data_AF-U4V0X5-F1
#
_entry.id   AF-U4V0X5-F1
#
_cell.length_a   1.000
_cell.length_b   1.000
_cell.length_c   1.000
_cell.angle_alpha   90.00
_cell.angle_beta   90.00
_cell.angle_gamma   90.00
#
_symmetry.space_group_name_H-M   'P 1'
#
loop_
_entity.id
_entity.type
_entity.pdbx_description
1 polymer ?
#
loop_
_entity_poly.entity_id
_entity_poly.type
_entity_poly.pdbx_seq_one_letter_code
_entity_poly.pdbx_strand_id
1 'polypeptide(L)'
;MAGGGETPRACDGRSLLPFLAEGKPSDWRTELHYEFDFRDVFYDQPQNSVQLSQDDCSLCVIEDENYKYVHFAALPPLFFDLKADPHEFNNLAGDPAYAALVRDYAQKALSWRLSHADRTLTHYRSSPQGLTTRNH
;
A
#
# COMPACT_ATOMS: atom_id res chain seq x y z
N MET A 1 -10.27 -17.58 5.91
CA MET A 1 -10.48 -18.56 4.83
C MET A 1 -11.17 -19.79 5.37
N ALA A 2 -12.50 -19.84 5.29
CA ALA A 2 -13.31 -21.02 5.63
C ALA A 2 -13.48 -21.99 4.43
N GLY A 3 -12.44 -22.16 3.61
CA GLY A 3 -12.43 -23.08 2.47
C GLY A 3 -11.01 -23.56 2.23
N GLY A 4 -10.74 -24.83 2.53
CA GLY A 4 -9.40 -25.40 2.78
C GLY A 4 -8.46 -25.57 1.58
N GLY A 5 -8.38 -24.60 0.66
CA GLY A 5 -7.33 -24.56 -0.37
C GLY A 5 -6.06 -23.87 0.13
N GLU A 6 -4.89 -24.26 -0.39
CA GLU A 6 -3.64 -23.52 -0.17
C GLU A 6 -3.77 -22.10 -0.74
N THR A 7 -3.45 -21.08 0.06
CA THR A 7 -3.55 -19.68 -0.37
C THR A 7 -2.45 -19.38 -1.38
N PRO A 8 -2.78 -18.95 -2.62
CA PRO A 8 -1.77 -18.58 -3.61
C PRO A 8 -0.88 -17.47 -3.09
N ARG A 9 0.42 -17.50 -3.40
CA ARG A 9 1.38 -16.46 -3.01
C ARG A 9 1.09 -15.08 -3.60
N ALA A 10 0.31 -15.03 -4.69
CA ALA A 10 -0.17 -13.79 -5.27
C ALA A 10 -1.25 -13.10 -4.39
N CYS A 11 -1.78 -13.78 -3.38
CA CYS A 11 -2.66 -13.15 -2.40
C CYS A 11 -1.83 -12.40 -1.36
N ASP A 12 -1.96 -11.08 -1.35
CA ASP A 12 -1.37 -10.22 -0.32
C ASP A 12 -2.15 -10.24 1.00
N GLY A 13 -3.40 -10.73 0.97
CA GLY A 13 -4.29 -10.82 2.13
C GLY A 13 -3.99 -12.01 3.04
N ARG A 14 -4.11 -11.81 4.36
CA ARG A 14 -4.08 -12.88 5.38
C ARG A 14 -5.49 -13.25 5.82
N SER A 15 -5.70 -14.52 6.16
CA SER A 15 -6.98 -15.04 6.68
C SER A 15 -7.39 -14.34 7.98
N LEU A 16 -8.67 -13.95 8.09
CA LEU A 16 -9.27 -13.39 9.31
C LEU A 16 -9.77 -14.44 10.32
N LEU A 17 -9.71 -15.74 9.99
CA LEU A 17 -10.18 -16.79 10.91
C LEU A 17 -9.56 -16.78 12.31
N PRO A 18 -8.25 -16.47 12.49
CA PRO A 18 -7.65 -16.42 13.82
C PRO A 18 -8.38 -15.46 14.77
N PHE A 19 -8.94 -14.35 14.27
CA PHE A 19 -9.72 -13.42 15.10
C PHE A 19 -10.98 -14.05 15.70
N LEU A 20 -11.58 -15.02 14.99
CA LEU A 20 -12.78 -15.71 15.46
C LEU A 20 -12.47 -16.85 16.43
N ALA A 21 -11.30 -17.48 16.29
CA ALA A 21 -10.92 -18.67 17.06
C ALA A 21 -10.06 -18.35 18.28
N GLU A 22 -9.04 -17.50 18.12
CA GLU A 22 -7.93 -17.32 19.07
C GLU A 22 -7.71 -15.84 19.46
N GLY A 23 -8.30 -14.91 18.70
CA GLY A 23 -8.12 -13.46 18.87
C GLY A 23 -7.12 -12.86 17.89
N LYS A 24 -6.71 -11.60 18.11
CA LYS A 24 -5.80 -10.87 17.21
C LYS A 24 -4.42 -11.56 17.16
N PRO A 25 -3.92 -11.96 15.98
CA PRO A 25 -2.57 -12.51 15.84
C PRO A 25 -1.51 -11.51 16.30
N SER A 26 -0.45 -11.99 16.95
CA SER A 26 0.65 -11.15 17.45
C SER A 26 1.47 -10.49 16.35
N ASP A 27 1.47 -11.06 15.15
CA ASP A 27 2.17 -10.59 13.96
C ASP A 27 1.22 -9.94 12.94
N TRP A 28 0.04 -9.50 13.39
CA TRP A 28 -0.92 -8.83 12.51
C TRP A 28 -0.39 -7.48 12.03
N ARG A 29 -0.75 -7.10 10.80
CA ARG A 29 -0.36 -5.81 10.22
C ARG A 29 -0.77 -4.65 11.13
N THR A 30 0.11 -3.67 11.24
CA THR A 30 -0.13 -2.40 11.94
C THR A 30 -0.69 -1.34 11.01
N GLU A 31 -0.35 -1.42 9.72
CA GLU A 31 -0.79 -0.48 8.70
C GLU A 31 -1.81 -1.10 7.72
N LEU A 32 -2.75 -0.28 7.27
CA LEU A 32 -3.57 -0.49 6.08
C LEU A 32 -2.85 0.09 4.87
N HIS A 33 -2.91 -0.64 3.75
CA HIS A 33 -2.40 -0.19 2.48
C HIS A 33 -3.47 -0.35 1.41
N TYR A 34 -3.61 0.65 0.54
CA TYR A 34 -4.42 0.53 -0.67
C TYR A 34 -3.86 1.43 -1.77
N GLU A 35 -4.16 1.07 -3.02
CA GLU A 35 -3.80 1.87 -4.18
C GLU A 35 -5.07 2.28 -4.92
N PHE A 36 -5.04 3.45 -5.56
CA PHE A 36 -6.13 3.92 -6.39
C PHE A 36 -5.58 4.48 -7.70
N ASP A 37 -6.24 4.10 -8.78
CA ASP A 37 -5.95 4.55 -10.13
C ASP A 37 -7.09 5.45 -10.58
N PHE A 38 -6.76 6.72 -10.85
CA PHE A 38 -7.73 7.75 -11.19
C PHE A 38 -7.59 8.18 -12.66
N ARG A 39 -7.04 7.30 -13.52
CA ARG A 39 -7.03 7.54 -14.96
C ARG A 39 -8.45 7.80 -15.46
N ASP A 40 -8.59 8.88 -16.20
CA ASP A 40 -9.79 9.11 -16.99
C ASP A 40 -9.61 8.47 -18.37
N VAL A 41 -10.12 7.24 -18.52
CA VAL A 41 -9.98 6.46 -19.76
C VAL A 41 -11.01 6.90 -20.81
N PHE A 42 -12.05 7.65 -20.41
CA PHE A 42 -13.19 7.97 -21.28
C PHE A 42 -13.35 9.47 -21.58
N TYR A 43 -12.73 10.36 -20.79
CA TYR A 43 -12.77 11.80 -20.99
C TYR A 43 -11.37 12.41 -21.07
N ASP A 44 -10.86 12.52 -22.30
CA ASP A 44 -9.70 13.35 -22.63
C ASP A 44 -10.12 14.83 -22.70
N GLN A 45 -10.63 15.36 -21.59
CA GLN A 45 -11.04 16.76 -21.52
C GLN A 45 -9.78 17.64 -21.47
N PRO A 46 -9.56 18.54 -22.44
CA PRO A 46 -8.44 19.49 -22.44
C PRO A 46 -8.49 20.52 -21.28
N GLN A 47 -9.48 20.41 -20.39
CA GLN A 47 -9.74 21.26 -19.23
C GLN A 47 -9.29 20.66 -17.88
N ASN A 48 -8.62 19.50 -17.83
CA ASN A 48 -8.00 19.08 -16.58
C ASN A 48 -6.78 19.99 -16.30
N SER A 49 -6.83 20.69 -15.16
CA SER A 49 -5.80 21.64 -14.73
C SER A 49 -4.43 21.01 -14.44
N VAL A 50 -4.37 19.67 -14.43
CA VAL A 50 -3.13 18.90 -14.27
C VAL A 50 -2.96 18.01 -15.50
N GLN A 51 -1.99 18.36 -16.35
CA GLN A 51 -1.59 17.56 -17.51
C GLN A 51 -0.75 16.36 -17.03
N LEU A 52 -1.40 15.31 -16.54
CA LEU A 52 -0.73 14.07 -16.13
C LEU A 52 -0.76 13.04 -17.26
N SER A 53 0.33 12.28 -17.39
CA SER A 53 0.35 11.05 -18.18
C SER A 53 -0.65 10.04 -17.59
N GLN A 54 -1.20 9.15 -18.41
CA GLN A 54 -2.04 8.05 -17.91
C GLN A 54 -1.29 7.20 -16.88
N ASP A 55 0.01 6.96 -17.05
CA ASP A 55 0.82 6.18 -16.12
C ASP A 55 1.07 6.91 -14.78
N ASP A 56 0.86 8.23 -14.74
CA ASP A 56 1.07 9.08 -13.56
C ASP A 56 -0.21 9.27 -12.71
N CYS A 57 -1.34 8.72 -13.15
CA CYS A 57 -2.64 8.83 -12.49
C CYS A 57 -2.86 7.72 -11.45
N SER A 58 -1.87 7.51 -10.58
CA SER A 58 -1.96 6.53 -9.49
C SER A 58 -1.54 7.13 -8.14
N LEU A 59 -2.13 6.59 -7.08
CA LEU A 59 -1.77 6.89 -5.70
C LEU A 59 -1.65 5.62 -4.86
N CYS A 60 -0.80 5.69 -3.84
CA CYS A 60 -0.62 4.68 -2.80
C CYS A 60 -0.92 5.32 -1.44
N VAL A 61 -1.71 4.64 -0.63
CA VAL A 61 -2.06 5.07 0.73
C VAL A 61 -1.51 4.08 1.73
N ILE A 62 -0.95 4.63 2.80
CA ILE A 62 -0.60 3.91 4.02
C ILE A 62 -1.24 4.63 5.20
N GLU A 63 -1.89 3.86 6.07
CA GLU A 63 -2.65 4.38 7.20
C GLU A 63 -2.45 3.49 8.43
N ASP A 64 -2.26 4.11 9.59
CA ASP A 64 -2.34 3.45 10.88
C ASP A 64 -3.28 4.19 11.84
N GLU A 65 -3.24 3.85 13.12
CA GLU A 65 -4.13 4.44 14.13
C GLU A 65 -3.90 5.95 14.36
N ASN A 66 -2.78 6.50 13.90
CA ASN A 66 -2.36 7.87 14.18
C ASN A 66 -2.26 8.72 12.90
N TYR A 67 -1.75 8.17 11.81
CA TYR A 67 -1.46 8.96 10.62
C TYR A 67 -1.89 8.26 9.33
N LYS A 68 -2.22 9.10 8.35
CA LYS A 68 -2.49 8.70 6.97
C LYS A 68 -1.56 9.44 6.02
N TYR A 69 -0.87 8.70 5.16
CA TYR A 69 0.00 9.24 4.12
C TYR A 69 -0.49 8.79 2.75
N VAL A 70 -0.61 9.76 1.83
CA VAL A 70 -1.00 9.54 0.44
C VAL A 70 0.15 9.97 -0.46
N HIS A 71 0.71 9.02 -1.19
CA HIS A 71 1.73 9.27 -2.21
C HIS A 71 1.08 9.25 -3.59
N PHE A 72 1.21 10.34 -4.34
CA PHE A 72 0.82 10.39 -5.74
C PHE A 72 2.06 10.22 -6.62
N ALA A 73 1.92 9.59 -7.78
CA ALA A 73 3.03 9.45 -8.72
C ALA A 73 3.50 10.81 -9.27
N ALA A 74 2.58 11.76 -9.48
CA ALA A 74 2.91 13.06 -10.09
C ALA A 74 2.26 14.28 -9.41
N LEU A 75 1.70 14.12 -8.21
CA LEU A 75 1.14 15.23 -7.42
C LEU A 75 1.84 15.33 -6.07
N PRO A 76 1.79 16.50 -5.40
CA PRO A 76 2.26 16.61 -4.03
C PRO A 76 1.58 15.60 -3.09
N PRO A 77 2.30 15.07 -2.10
CA PRO A 77 1.71 14.12 -1.16
C PRO A 77 0.70 14.79 -0.21
N LEU A 78 -0.14 13.96 0.41
CA LEU A 78 -0.98 14.35 1.54
C LEU A 78 -0.52 13.63 2.80
N PHE A 79 -0.59 14.31 3.93
CA PHE A 79 -0.30 13.75 5.25
C PHE A 79 -1.28 14.28 6.29
N PHE A 80 -1.93 13.39 7.03
CA PHE A 80 -2.96 13.73 8.02
C PHE A 80 -2.64 13.10 9.38
N ASP A 81 -2.80 13.88 10.44
CA ASP A 81 -2.85 13.38 11.81
C ASP A 81 -4.29 13.03 12.14
N LEU A 82 -4.62 11.74 12.23
CA LEU A 82 -5.98 11.25 12.43
C LEU A 82 -6.49 11.45 13.85
N LYS A 83 -5.59 11.73 14.81
CA LYS A 83 -5.99 12.06 16.19
C LYS A 83 -6.40 13.53 16.28
N ALA A 84 -5.64 14.41 15.64
CA ALA A 84 -5.90 15.85 15.64
C ALA A 84 -6.98 16.24 14.60
N ASP A 85 -7.05 15.52 13.49
CA ASP A 85 -7.95 15.78 12.36
C ASP A 85 -8.57 14.49 11.82
N PRO A 86 -9.57 13.93 12.53
CA PRO A 86 -10.26 12.70 12.11
C PRO A 86 -11.01 12.80 10.79
N HIS A 87 -11.16 14.00 10.23
CA HIS A 87 -11.89 14.27 9.00
C HIS A 87 -10.97 14.66 7.83
N GLU A 88 -9.64 14.63 8.04
CA GLU A 88 -8.63 14.77 6.99
C GLU A 88 -8.74 16.10 6.20
N PHE A 89 -9.04 17.21 6.87
CA PHE A 89 -9.15 18.52 6.23
C PHE A 89 -7.84 19.29 6.13
N ASN A 90 -6.86 18.97 6.98
CA ASN A 90 -5.60 19.70 7.10
C ASN A 90 -4.44 18.86 6.60
N ASN A 91 -3.96 19.16 5.38
CA ASN A 91 -2.76 18.54 4.86
C ASN A 91 -1.49 19.09 5.55
N LEU A 92 -0.82 18.23 6.31
CA LEU A 92 0.40 18.53 7.07
C LEU A 92 1.68 18.18 6.30
N ALA A 93 1.60 17.71 5.05
CA ALA A 93 2.76 17.24 4.30
C ALA A 93 3.83 18.33 4.06
N GLY A 94 3.41 19.59 4.01
CA GLY A 94 4.31 20.75 3.85
C GLY A 94 4.80 21.36 5.18
N ASP A 95 4.32 20.89 6.33
CA ASP A 95 4.69 21.44 7.63
C ASP A 95 6.07 20.89 8.07
N PRO A 96 7.07 21.75 8.31
CA PRO A 96 8.40 21.34 8.77
C PRO A 96 8.38 20.52 10.07
N ALA A 97 7.39 20.72 10.95
CA ALA A 97 7.24 19.95 12.18
C ALA A 97 6.94 18.46 11.92
N TYR A 98 6.31 18.15 10.77
CA TYR A 98 5.92 16.79 10.38
C TYR A 98 6.88 16.17 9.36
N ALA A 99 7.90 16.89 8.89
CA ALA A 99 8.80 16.44 7.83
C ALA A 99 9.46 15.08 8.10
N ALA A 100 9.83 14.80 9.35
CA ALA A 100 10.39 13.51 9.75
C ALA A 100 9.36 12.37 9.61
N LEU A 101 8.13 12.60 10.05
CA LEU A 101 7.05 11.62 9.91
C LEU A 101 6.73 11.38 8.43
N VAL A 102 6.56 12.44 7.64
CA VAL A 102 6.32 12.33 6.19
C VAL A 102 7.38 11.47 5.51
N ARG A 103 8.67 11.68 5.83
CA ARG A 103 9.77 10.85 5.33
C ARG A 103 9.60 9.39 5.74
N ASP A 104 9.30 9.12 7.00
CA ASP A 104 9.19 7.75 7.52
C ASP A 104 8.01 7.02 6.86
N TYR A 105 6.86 7.66 6.68
CA TYR A 105 5.73 7.07 5.96
C TYR A 105 6.01 6.87 4.47
N ALA A 106 6.75 7.76 3.83
CA ALA A 106 7.20 7.56 2.45
C ALA A 106 8.12 6.32 2.32
N GLN A 107 9.03 6.11 3.29
CA GLN A 107 9.89 4.93 3.33
C GLN A 107 9.10 3.64 3.59
N LYS A 108 8.08 3.69 4.45
CA LYS A 108 7.15 2.57 4.66
C LYS A 108 6.39 2.22 3.38
N ALA A 109 5.82 3.22 2.70
CA ALA A 109 5.10 3.02 1.44
C ALA A 109 6.00 2.40 0.35
N LEU A 110 7.24 2.86 0.23
CA LEU A 110 8.23 2.28 -0.68
C LEU A 110 8.57 0.82 -0.30
N SER A 111 8.83 0.55 0.97
CA SER A 111 9.13 -0.80 1.45
C SER A 111 7.95 -1.76 1.22
N TRP A 112 6.72 -1.29 1.43
CA TRP A 112 5.52 -2.04 1.13
C TRP A 112 5.43 -2.35 -0.37
N ARG A 113 5.57 -1.35 -1.26
CA ARG A 113 5.58 -1.58 -2.71
C ARG A 113 6.65 -2.58 -3.14
N LEU A 114 7.88 -2.47 -2.65
CA LEU A 114 8.96 -3.38 -3.01
C LEU A 114 8.73 -4.83 -2.54
N SER A 115 8.00 -5.03 -1.44
CA SER A 115 7.70 -6.37 -0.92
C SER A 115 6.46 -7.02 -1.56
N HIS A 116 5.59 -6.23 -2.17
CA HIS A 116 4.34 -6.68 -2.78
C HIS A 116 4.33 -6.57 -4.32
N ALA A 117 5.29 -5.85 -4.92
CA ALA A 117 5.47 -5.81 -6.36
C ALA A 117 5.87 -7.20 -6.90
N ASP A 118 4.98 -7.76 -7.72
CA ASP A 118 5.14 -8.96 -8.54
C ASP A 118 5.86 -10.15 -7.87
N ARG A 119 5.11 -10.88 -7.02
CA ARG A 119 5.58 -12.07 -6.29
C ARG A 119 5.40 -13.38 -7.05
N THR A 120 5.09 -13.33 -8.35
CA THR A 120 4.69 -14.49 -9.13
C THR A 120 5.81 -15.53 -9.29
N LEU A 121 7.07 -15.11 -9.39
CA LEU A 121 8.21 -16.01 -9.66
C LEU A 121 9.37 -15.95 -8.64
N THR A 122 9.35 -15.03 -7.67
CA THR A 122 10.50 -14.65 -6.83
C THR A 122 11.03 -15.77 -5.92
N HIS A 123 10.28 -16.87 -5.75
CA HIS A 123 10.67 -18.01 -4.91
C HIS A 123 11.03 -19.28 -5.68
N TYR A 124 11.04 -19.22 -7.01
CA TYR A 124 11.46 -20.33 -7.84
C TYR A 124 12.94 -20.15 -8.20
N ARG A 125 13.76 -21.13 -7.83
CA ARG A 125 15.15 -21.20 -8.24
C ARG A 125 15.35 -22.41 -9.14
N SER A 126 15.91 -22.17 -10.32
CA SER A 126 16.44 -23.25 -11.16
C SER A 126 17.74 -23.76 -10.55
N SER A 127 17.81 -25.07 -10.31
CA SER A 127 19.00 -25.77 -9.84
C SER A 127 19.33 -26.91 -10.81
N PRO A 128 20.54 -27.51 -10.76
CA PRO A 128 20.86 -28.70 -11.54
C PRO A 128 19.91 -29.89 -11.30
N GLN A 129 19.12 -29.86 -10.21
CA GLN A 129 18.13 -30.86 -9.84
C GLN A 129 16.69 -30.48 -10.26
N GLY A 130 16.51 -29.36 -10.95
CA GLY A 130 15.21 -28.84 -11.39
C GLY A 130 14.75 -27.59 -10.63
N LEU A 131 13.47 -27.24 -10.81
CA LEU A 131 12.84 -26.08 -10.19
C LEU A 131 12.57 -26.34 -8.71
N THR A 132 13.08 -25.48 -7.84
CA THR A 132 12.90 -25.60 -6.38
C THR A 132 12.16 -24.38 -5.83
N THR A 133 11.24 -24.59 -4.90
CA THR A 133 10.49 -23.55 -4.19
C THR A 133 11.04 -23.36 -2.78
N ARG A 134 11.30 -22.11 -2.37
CA ARG A 134 11.63 -21.77 -0.97
C ARG A 134 10.38 -21.35 -0.21
N ASN A 135 9.94 -22.17 0.73
CA ASN A 135 8.95 -21.79 1.74
C ASN A 135 9.68 -21.24 2.97
N HIS A 136 9.44 -19.97 3.29
CA HIS A 136 9.77 -19.35 4.56
C HIS A 136 8.47 -19.11 5.30
#